data_AF-A0A914MRW5-F1
#
_entry.id   AF-A0A914MRW5-F1
#
_cell.length_a   1.000
_cell.length_b   1.000
_cell.length_c   1.000
_cell.angle_alpha   90.00
_cell.angle_beta   90.00
_cell.angle_gamma   90.00
#
_symmetry.space_group_name_H-M   'P 1'
#
loop_
_entity.id
_entity.type
_entity.pdbx_description
1 polymer ?
#
loop_
_entity_poly.entity_id
_entity_poly.type
_entity_poly.pdbx_seq_one_letter_code
_entity_poly.pdbx_strand_id
1 'polypeptide(L)'
;MIFTPNLLISLFIISLFNLIGNFGVIGIEERYVKSGHDETWLEDEVAFFREDGENNSTPPAANFAGSCTKHAKCFSNADCGVKGKCVGGTKIGKCDCSKCLTGTPCKHEDSKACGGLKDGCSKYKLCQCEQAYKKHGYENALKVRKEFCGVKSCNWNNDECFGLPCKAGSCRCGKV
;
A
#
# COMPACT_ATOMS: atom_id res chain seq x y z
N MET A 1 47.54 -43.34 -8.50
CA MET A 1 46.64 -42.46 -9.28
C MET A 1 45.36 -42.28 -8.48
N ILE A 2 45.18 -41.14 -7.83
CA ILE A 2 44.01 -40.84 -6.99
C ILE A 2 43.41 -39.54 -7.53
N PHE A 3 42.29 -39.64 -8.24
CA PHE A 3 41.53 -38.50 -8.74
C PHE A 3 40.46 -38.14 -7.70
N THR A 4 40.53 -36.93 -7.17
CA THR A 4 39.51 -36.38 -6.27
C THR A 4 38.28 -35.91 -7.05
N PRO A 5 37.05 -36.11 -6.52
CA PRO A 5 35.78 -35.87 -7.23
C PRO A 5 35.43 -34.40 -7.52
N ASN A 6 36.21 -33.44 -7.02
CA ASN A 6 35.91 -32.01 -7.15
C ASN A 6 36.29 -31.38 -8.50
N LEU A 7 37.04 -32.07 -9.36
CA LEU A 7 37.51 -31.50 -10.64
C LEU A 7 36.51 -31.71 -11.79
N LEU A 8 35.66 -32.75 -11.72
CA LEU A 8 34.72 -33.09 -12.78
C LEU A 8 33.46 -32.21 -12.78
N ILE A 9 33.05 -31.68 -11.62
CA ILE A 9 31.85 -30.85 -11.49
C ILE A 9 32.05 -29.48 -12.13
N SER A 10 33.29 -28.94 -12.10
CA SER A 10 33.60 -27.62 -12.68
C SER A 10 33.51 -27.61 -14.21
N LEU A 11 33.81 -28.74 -14.87
CA LEU A 11 33.76 -28.83 -16.34
C LEU A 11 32.32 -28.99 -16.88
N PHE A 12 31.37 -29.44 -16.08
CA PHE A 12 29.96 -29.51 -16.49
C PHE A 12 29.26 -28.15 -16.49
N ILE A 13 29.66 -27.21 -15.61
CA ILE A 13 29.05 -25.88 -15.52
C ILE A 13 29.44 -25.01 -16.74
N ILE A 14 30.67 -25.15 -17.25
CA ILE A 14 31.17 -24.33 -18.37
C ILE A 14 30.49 -24.69 -19.70
N SER A 15 30.05 -25.93 -19.89
CA SER A 15 29.29 -26.33 -21.09
C SER A 15 27.84 -25.85 -21.11
N LEU A 16 27.23 -25.59 -19.95
CA LEU A 16 25.85 -25.09 -19.88
C LEU A 16 25.74 -23.59 -20.18
N PHE A 17 26.76 -22.78 -19.86
CA PHE A 17 26.76 -21.34 -20.15
C PHE A 17 26.88 -21.00 -21.65
N ASN A 18 27.34 -21.92 -22.50
CA ASN A 18 27.46 -21.70 -23.94
C ASN A 18 26.15 -21.94 -24.72
N LEU A 19 25.06 -22.34 -24.05
CA LEU A 19 23.76 -22.59 -24.70
C LEU A 19 22.73 -21.47 -24.54
N ILE A 20 23.03 -20.41 -23.76
CA ILE A 20 22.11 -19.27 -23.55
C ILE A 20 22.65 -17.97 -24.20
N GLY A 21 23.84 -18.01 -24.79
CA GLY A 21 24.46 -16.87 -25.45
C GLY A 21 23.92 -16.60 -26.86
N ASN A 22 22.64 -16.27 -27.01
CA ASN A 22 22.14 -15.65 -28.25
C ASN A 22 20.79 -14.93 -28.07
N PHE A 23 20.76 -13.82 -27.31
CA PHE A 23 19.70 -12.83 -27.47
C PHE A 23 20.20 -11.45 -27.04
N GLY A 24 20.18 -10.49 -27.98
CA GLY A 24 20.05 -9.08 -27.64
C GLY A 24 21.25 -8.19 -27.93
N VAL A 25 21.46 -7.86 -29.21
CA VAL A 25 21.80 -6.48 -29.57
C VAL A 25 20.92 -6.10 -30.76
N ILE A 26 19.76 -5.52 -30.50
CA ILE A 26 18.98 -4.81 -31.53
C ILE A 26 19.18 -3.33 -31.23
N GLY A 27 19.72 -2.62 -32.21
CA GLY A 27 20.06 -1.21 -32.14
C GLY A 27 18.86 -0.34 -31.81
N ILE A 28 19.12 0.68 -31.01
CA ILE A 28 18.27 1.85 -30.80
C ILE A 28 18.43 2.75 -32.03
N GLU A 29 17.47 2.69 -32.95
CA GLU A 29 17.28 3.71 -33.99
C GLU A 29 16.51 4.88 -33.38
N GLU A 30 17.13 6.06 -33.35
CA GLU A 30 16.51 7.32 -32.96
C GLU A 30 15.38 7.66 -33.94
N ARG A 31 14.13 7.36 -33.56
CA ARG A 31 12.97 7.95 -34.22
C ARG A 31 12.64 9.29 -33.59
N TYR A 32 13.06 10.34 -34.31
CA TYR A 32 12.62 11.71 -34.17
C TYR A 32 11.08 11.78 -34.30
N VAL A 33 10.36 11.92 -33.18
CA VAL A 33 8.90 12.13 -33.19
C VAL A 33 8.62 13.61 -33.41
N LYS A 34 8.05 13.90 -34.58
CA LYS A 34 7.60 15.21 -35.04
C LYS A 34 6.48 15.70 -34.12
N SER A 35 6.71 16.82 -33.43
CA SER A 35 5.69 17.56 -32.69
C SER A 35 4.65 18.12 -33.67
N GLY A 36 3.52 17.44 -33.79
CA GLY A 36 2.31 17.91 -34.48
C GLY A 36 1.27 18.31 -33.44
N HIS A 37 1.04 19.60 -33.35
CA HIS A 37 -0.06 20.21 -32.61
C HIS A 37 -1.35 19.95 -33.40
N ASP A 38 -2.30 19.20 -32.85
CA ASP A 38 -3.71 19.28 -33.27
C ASP A 38 -4.63 18.77 -32.15
N GLU A 39 -5.52 19.64 -31.72
CA GLU A 39 -6.49 19.43 -30.66
C GLU A 39 -7.69 18.66 -31.21
N THR A 40 -8.06 17.52 -30.61
CA THR A 40 -9.44 17.04 -30.71
C THR A 40 -9.85 16.29 -29.44
N TRP A 41 -10.93 16.79 -28.84
CA TRP A 41 -11.67 16.19 -27.75
C TRP A 41 -12.31 14.88 -28.18
N LEU A 42 -12.14 13.82 -27.38
CA LEU A 42 -13.15 12.79 -27.18
C LEU A 42 -12.80 12.02 -25.90
N GLU A 43 -13.60 12.29 -24.86
CA GLU A 43 -13.73 11.45 -23.68
C GLU A 43 -14.19 10.07 -24.16
N ASP A 44 -13.44 9.01 -23.84
CA ASP A 44 -14.00 7.74 -23.37
C ASP A 44 -12.87 6.71 -23.10
N GLU A 45 -12.99 6.07 -21.95
CA GLU A 45 -12.35 4.82 -21.52
C GLU A 45 -10.82 4.77 -21.33
N VAL A 46 -10.37 5.13 -20.11
CA VAL A 46 -9.24 4.43 -19.46
C VAL A 46 -9.58 4.11 -18.01
N ALA A 47 -10.36 3.04 -17.80
CA ALA A 47 -10.42 2.33 -16.53
C ALA A 47 -9.72 0.98 -16.70
N PHE A 48 -8.39 0.96 -16.61
CA PHE A 48 -7.64 -0.29 -16.57
C PHE A 48 -6.28 -0.10 -15.86
N PHE A 49 -6.26 -0.51 -14.59
CA PHE A 49 -5.12 -0.71 -13.67
C PHE A 49 -4.00 0.35 -13.62
N ARG A 50 -4.14 1.39 -12.77
CA ARG A 50 -3.00 1.98 -12.05
C ARG A 50 -2.76 1.14 -10.79
N GLU A 51 -1.78 0.23 -10.84
CA GLU A 51 -1.03 -0.18 -9.64
C GLU A 51 -0.03 0.93 -9.31
N ASP A 52 -0.51 2.00 -8.69
CA ASP A 52 0.36 3.13 -8.40
C ASP A 52 0.37 3.41 -6.91
N GLY A 53 1.49 3.02 -6.32
CA GLY A 53 2.34 3.94 -5.55
C GLY A 53 1.59 4.80 -4.55
N GLU A 54 1.53 4.30 -3.33
CA GLU A 54 1.14 4.99 -2.11
C GLU A 54 1.87 6.34 -1.96
N ASN A 55 1.27 7.43 -2.44
CA ASN A 55 1.58 8.77 -1.98
C ASN A 55 0.41 9.28 -1.10
N ASN A 56 0.61 9.16 0.21
CA ASN A 56 -0.35 9.51 1.28
C ASN A 56 -0.65 11.02 1.40
N SER A 57 -0.62 11.80 0.32
CA SER A 57 -0.73 13.27 0.39
C SER A 57 -1.99 13.84 -0.25
N THR A 58 -2.76 13.03 -0.97
CA THR A 58 -3.99 13.48 -1.63
C THR A 58 -5.18 12.75 -1.04
N PRO A 59 -6.23 13.47 -0.59
CA PRO A 59 -7.51 12.85 -0.25
C PRO A 59 -7.94 11.93 -1.40
N PRO A 60 -8.36 10.67 -1.15
CA PRO A 60 -9.00 9.89 -2.20
C PRO A 60 -10.13 10.75 -2.73
N ALA A 61 -10.11 11.01 -4.04
CA ALA A 61 -10.93 12.02 -4.72
C ALA A 61 -12.25 12.21 -3.99
N ALA A 62 -12.32 13.28 -3.17
CA ALA A 62 -13.55 13.61 -2.48
C ALA A 62 -14.55 13.86 -3.59
N ASN A 63 -15.51 12.94 -3.75
CA ASN A 63 -16.50 13.04 -4.81
C ASN A 63 -17.17 14.40 -4.67
N PHE A 64 -16.79 15.33 -5.56
CA PHE A 64 -17.20 16.71 -5.51
C PHE A 64 -18.72 16.74 -5.78
N ALA A 65 -19.49 16.90 -4.71
CA ALA A 65 -20.90 17.32 -4.64
C ALA A 65 -21.91 16.85 -5.74
N GLY A 66 -21.73 15.71 -6.41
CA GLY A 66 -22.66 15.33 -7.49
C GLY A 66 -22.59 13.91 -8.04
N SER A 67 -21.40 13.34 -8.21
CA SER A 67 -21.25 12.01 -8.81
C SER A 67 -20.69 11.01 -7.81
N CYS A 68 -21.27 9.80 -7.79
CA CYS A 68 -20.74 8.69 -7.01
C CYS A 68 -19.80 7.86 -7.90
N THR A 69 -18.54 7.74 -7.49
CA THR A 69 -17.57 6.87 -8.17
C THR A 69 -17.63 5.46 -7.61
N LYS A 70 -18.02 4.49 -8.43
CA LYS A 70 -18.11 3.07 -8.02
C LYS A 70 -16.74 2.57 -7.57
N HIS A 71 -16.71 1.83 -6.46
CA HIS A 71 -15.52 1.24 -5.86
C HIS A 71 -14.44 2.23 -5.39
N ALA A 72 -14.71 3.54 -5.40
CA ALA A 72 -13.80 4.52 -4.80
C ALA A 72 -13.60 4.23 -3.31
N LYS A 73 -12.37 4.46 -2.81
CA LYS A 73 -12.03 4.30 -1.40
C LYS A 73 -12.81 5.30 -0.57
N CYS A 74 -13.40 4.85 0.54
CA CYS A 74 -14.18 5.71 1.42
C CYS A 74 -13.95 5.38 2.89
N PHE A 75 -14.14 6.39 3.74
CA PHE A 75 -14.07 6.29 5.21
C PHE A 75 -15.40 6.66 5.86
N SER A 76 -16.30 7.27 5.09
CA SER A 76 -17.65 7.66 5.46
C SER A 76 -18.57 7.65 4.24
N ASN A 77 -19.88 7.68 4.44
CA ASN A 77 -20.84 7.78 3.33
C ASN A 77 -20.70 9.09 2.54
N ALA A 78 -20.21 10.17 3.18
CA ALA A 78 -20.00 11.45 2.53
C ALA A 78 -18.95 11.38 1.42
N ASP A 79 -17.96 10.49 1.57
CA ASP A 79 -16.89 10.31 0.57
C ASP A 79 -17.43 9.75 -0.76
N CYS A 80 -18.63 9.15 -0.76
CA CYS A 80 -19.24 8.54 -1.94
C CYS A 80 -20.20 9.46 -2.71
N GLY A 81 -20.33 10.74 -2.30
CA GLY A 81 -21.19 11.70 -2.97
C GLY A 81 -22.69 11.41 -2.82
N VAL A 82 -23.53 12.12 -3.60
CA VAL A 82 -24.98 11.93 -3.59
C VAL A 82 -25.34 10.55 -4.17
N LYS A 83 -26.18 9.79 -3.44
CA LYS A 83 -26.61 8.41 -3.77
C LYS A 83 -25.50 7.35 -3.68
N GLY A 84 -24.40 7.65 -2.98
CA GLY A 84 -23.37 6.68 -2.63
C GLY A 84 -23.51 6.18 -1.19
N LYS A 85 -23.20 4.91 -0.95
CA LYS A 85 -22.94 4.39 0.40
C LYS A 85 -21.53 3.82 0.47
N CYS A 86 -20.85 4.13 1.55
CA CYS A 86 -19.57 3.51 1.86
C CYS A 86 -19.84 2.15 2.50
N VAL A 87 -19.51 1.08 1.79
CA VAL A 87 -19.74 -0.29 2.24
C VAL A 87 -18.42 -1.05 2.30
N GLY A 88 -18.35 -2.09 3.12
CA GLY A 88 -17.12 -2.84 3.33
C GLY A 88 -17.13 -3.57 4.66
N GLY A 89 -15.93 -3.85 5.17
CA GLY A 89 -15.74 -4.56 6.42
C GLY A 89 -16.31 -3.84 7.64
N THR A 90 -16.18 -4.47 8.80
CA THR A 90 -16.57 -3.84 10.05
C THR A 90 -15.67 -2.64 10.36
N LYS A 91 -16.27 -1.58 10.93
CA LYS A 91 -15.54 -0.44 11.52
C LYS A 91 -14.83 0.44 10.47
N ILE A 92 -15.50 0.75 9.36
CA ILE A 92 -15.02 1.72 8.37
C ILE A 92 -14.82 3.09 9.03
N GLY A 93 -13.77 3.80 8.60
CA GLY A 93 -13.41 5.12 9.16
C GLY A 93 -12.86 5.02 10.57
N LYS A 94 -12.34 3.85 10.97
CA LYS A 94 -11.74 3.61 12.29
C LYS A 94 -10.33 3.03 12.19
N CYS A 95 -9.50 3.33 13.18
CA CYS A 95 -8.10 2.88 13.20
C CYS A 95 -7.98 1.36 13.25
N ASP A 96 -7.12 0.80 12.38
CA ASP A 96 -6.89 -0.63 12.28
C ASP A 96 -5.66 -1.11 13.07
N CYS A 97 -5.87 -1.44 14.35
CA CYS A 97 -4.81 -1.96 15.20
C CYS A 97 -4.32 -3.37 14.83
N SER A 98 -5.05 -4.10 13.98
CA SER A 98 -4.64 -5.46 13.57
C SER A 98 -3.39 -5.47 12.71
N LYS A 99 -2.97 -4.30 12.22
CA LYS A 99 -1.81 -4.10 11.36
C LYS A 99 -0.49 -4.03 12.12
N CYS A 100 -0.53 -3.66 13.40
CA CYS A 100 0.65 -3.78 14.25
C CYS A 100 0.69 -5.16 14.88
N LEU A 101 1.66 -5.98 14.44
CA LEU A 101 1.90 -7.31 14.97
C LEU A 101 3.13 -7.27 15.86
N THR A 102 2.94 -7.43 17.17
CA THR A 102 4.04 -7.47 18.14
C THR A 102 4.97 -8.64 17.82
N GLY A 103 6.28 -8.41 17.86
CA GLY A 103 7.30 -9.42 17.57
C GLY A 103 7.65 -9.55 16.09
N THR A 104 6.98 -8.83 15.18
CA THR A 104 7.38 -8.78 13.77
C THR A 104 8.70 -8.01 13.61
N PRO A 105 9.66 -8.50 12.81
CA PRO A 105 10.88 -7.77 12.49
C PRO A 105 10.59 -6.42 11.82
N CYS A 106 11.38 -5.40 12.15
CA CYS A 106 11.18 -4.04 11.64
C CYS A 106 12.49 -3.24 11.53
N LYS A 107 12.47 -2.21 10.68
CA LYS A 107 13.56 -1.22 10.56
C LYS A 107 13.03 0.16 10.94
N HIS A 108 13.84 0.96 11.63
CA HIS A 108 13.43 2.31 12.06
C HIS A 108 13.29 3.31 10.91
N GLU A 109 14.05 3.11 9.84
CA GLU A 109 13.98 3.93 8.62
C GLU A 109 12.70 3.68 7.81
N ASP A 110 12.02 2.57 8.05
CA ASP A 110 10.80 2.21 7.34
C ASP A 110 9.59 2.81 8.05
N SER A 111 8.99 3.81 7.42
CA SER A 111 7.78 4.48 7.93
C SER A 111 6.56 3.55 7.97
N LYS A 112 6.58 2.43 7.23
CA LYS A 112 5.52 1.41 7.23
C LYS A 112 5.79 0.26 8.20
N ALA A 113 6.91 0.30 8.91
CA ALA A 113 7.24 -0.68 9.93
C ALA A 113 6.11 -0.83 10.94
N CYS A 114 5.88 -2.04 11.44
CA CYS A 114 4.85 -2.34 12.43
C CYS A 114 3.44 -1.93 11.98
N GLY A 115 3.17 -2.03 10.68
CA GLY A 115 1.89 -1.62 10.09
C GLY A 115 1.68 -0.12 10.02
N GLY A 116 2.75 0.68 10.14
CA GLY A 116 2.73 2.14 10.13
C GLY A 116 2.63 2.79 11.51
N LEU A 117 2.54 2.01 12.60
CA LEU A 117 2.47 2.58 13.94
C LEU A 117 3.76 3.31 14.30
N LYS A 118 3.67 4.64 14.46
CA LYS A 118 4.76 5.51 14.94
C LYS A 118 5.27 5.01 16.28
N ASP A 119 6.59 4.98 16.44
CA ASP A 119 7.30 4.46 17.61
C ASP A 119 7.09 2.97 17.91
N GLY A 120 6.51 2.23 16.95
CA GLY A 120 6.24 0.80 17.01
C GLY A 120 7.48 -0.09 16.98
N CYS A 121 8.51 0.31 16.22
CA CYS A 121 9.73 -0.49 16.10
C CYS A 121 10.67 -0.26 17.29
N SER A 122 11.07 -1.32 17.97
CA SER A 122 12.01 -1.25 19.10
C SER A 122 13.48 -1.27 18.64
N LYS A 123 14.39 -0.93 19.55
CA LYS A 123 15.85 -1.02 19.33
C LYS A 123 16.33 -2.42 18.93
N TYR A 124 15.58 -3.46 19.33
CA TYR A 124 15.85 -4.85 18.98
C TYR A 124 15.34 -5.24 17.59
N LYS A 125 14.89 -4.26 16.78
CA LYS A 125 14.33 -4.48 15.44
C LYS A 125 13.09 -5.36 15.45
N LEU A 126 12.30 -5.27 16.54
CA LEU A 126 11.02 -5.96 16.70
C LEU A 126 9.91 -4.97 17.03
N CYS A 127 8.73 -5.20 16.47
CA CYS A 127 7.55 -4.39 16.76
C CYS A 127 7.05 -4.61 18.19
N GLN A 128 6.85 -3.51 18.92
CA GLN A 128 6.34 -3.48 20.29
C GLN A 128 5.10 -2.58 20.36
N CYS A 129 4.00 -3.07 19.78
CA CYS A 129 2.77 -2.31 19.58
C CYS A 129 2.20 -1.74 20.89
N GLU A 130 2.15 -2.55 21.96
CA GLU A 130 1.63 -2.11 23.26
C GLU A 130 2.46 -0.96 23.85
N GLN A 131 3.79 -1.03 23.70
CA GLN A 131 4.69 0.00 24.21
C GLN A 131 4.57 1.29 23.41
N ALA A 132 4.39 1.19 22.09
CA ALA A 132 4.08 2.34 21.26
C ALA A 132 2.76 3.01 21.64
N TYR A 133 1.69 2.24 21.87
CA TYR A 133 0.43 2.80 22.35
C TYR A 133 0.57 3.52 23.70
N LYS A 134 1.41 3.01 24.61
CA LYS A 134 1.72 3.70 25.88
C LYS A 134 2.39 5.04 25.67
N LYS A 135 3.33 5.15 24.72
CA LYS A 135 3.96 6.42 24.34
C LYS A 135 2.95 7.43 23.78
N HIS A 136 1.90 6.95 23.12
CA HIS A 136 0.80 7.77 22.60
C HIS A 136 -0.35 7.98 23.61
N GLY A 137 -0.14 7.68 24.90
CA GLY A 137 -1.08 8.00 25.98
C GLY A 137 -2.07 6.90 26.36
N TYR A 138 -1.95 5.70 25.80
CA TYR A 138 -2.80 4.55 26.16
C TYR A 138 -2.11 3.61 27.13
N GLU A 139 -2.45 3.73 28.41
CA GLU A 139 -1.78 3.07 29.54
C GLU A 139 -1.76 1.54 29.48
N ASN A 140 -2.76 0.93 28.84
CA ASN A 140 -2.89 -0.52 28.73
C ASN A 140 -3.69 -0.93 27.49
N ALA A 141 -3.58 -2.21 27.14
CA ALA A 141 -4.27 -2.79 25.98
C ALA A 141 -5.81 -2.68 26.06
N LEU A 142 -6.38 -2.63 27.27
CA LEU A 142 -7.83 -2.46 27.45
C LEU A 142 -8.29 -1.07 27.02
N LYS A 143 -7.56 -0.02 27.42
CA LYS A 143 -7.83 1.36 27.02
C LYS A 143 -7.70 1.53 25.51
N VAL A 144 -6.65 0.95 24.92
CA VAL A 144 -6.45 0.88 23.47
C VAL A 144 -7.68 0.25 22.78
N ARG A 145 -8.19 -0.88 23.28
CA ARG A 145 -9.37 -1.54 22.69
C ARG A 145 -10.67 -0.74 22.83
N LYS A 146 -10.85 -0.05 23.96
CA LYS A 146 -12.08 0.68 24.27
C LYS A 146 -12.16 2.05 23.60
N GLU A 147 -11.02 2.70 23.39
CA GLU A 147 -10.99 4.12 23.00
C GLU A 147 -10.33 4.34 21.64
N PHE A 148 -9.50 3.40 21.18
CA PHE A 148 -8.70 3.59 19.97
C PHE A 148 -9.05 2.58 18.87
N CYS A 149 -8.77 1.31 19.08
CA CYS A 149 -8.90 0.26 18.05
C CYS A 149 -10.34 0.05 17.63
N GLY A 150 -10.66 0.39 16.37
CA GLY A 150 -12.04 0.32 15.90
C GLY A 150 -12.99 1.29 16.60
N VAL A 151 -12.48 2.34 17.26
CA VAL A 151 -13.29 3.32 17.99
C VAL A 151 -12.94 4.73 17.56
N LYS A 152 -11.64 5.06 17.56
CA LYS A 152 -11.14 6.34 17.08
C LYS A 152 -11.47 6.51 15.60
N SER A 153 -12.17 7.61 15.28
CA SER A 153 -12.45 7.99 13.90
C SER A 153 -11.17 8.46 13.21
N CYS A 154 -11.04 8.12 11.93
CA CYS A 154 -9.93 8.51 11.09
C CYS A 154 -10.37 8.70 9.64
N ASN A 155 -9.48 9.29 8.86
CA ASN A 155 -9.64 9.50 7.43
C ASN A 155 -8.37 9.01 6.69
N TRP A 156 -8.22 9.43 5.44
CA TRP A 156 -7.14 9.05 4.55
C TRP A 156 -5.73 9.42 5.05
N ASN A 157 -5.59 10.45 5.88
CA ASN A 157 -4.30 10.96 6.34
C ASN A 157 -3.72 10.10 7.49
N ASN A 158 -4.53 9.27 8.16
CA ASN A 158 -4.10 8.33 9.21
C ASN A 158 -3.39 8.96 10.42
N ASP A 159 -3.34 10.29 10.53
CA ASP A 159 -2.67 10.99 11.63
C ASP A 159 -3.33 10.70 12.97
N GLU A 160 -4.66 10.57 12.99
CA GLU A 160 -5.43 10.22 14.18
C GLU A 160 -5.16 8.79 14.66
N CYS A 161 -4.54 7.97 13.81
CA CYS A 161 -4.19 6.58 14.08
C CYS A 161 -2.69 6.38 14.35
N PHE A 162 -1.93 7.46 14.55
CA PHE A 162 -0.48 7.40 14.76
C PHE A 162 0.23 6.65 13.64
N GLY A 163 -0.24 6.82 12.40
CA GLY A 163 0.31 6.18 11.20
C GLY A 163 -0.23 4.77 10.90
N LEU A 164 -1.00 4.15 11.81
CA LEU A 164 -1.76 2.95 11.45
C LEU A 164 -2.81 3.27 10.39
N PRO A 165 -3.09 2.33 9.46
CA PRO A 165 -4.08 2.59 8.43
C PRO A 165 -5.48 2.70 9.02
N CYS A 166 -6.23 3.64 8.47
CA CYS A 166 -7.65 3.75 8.68
C CYS A 166 -8.38 2.68 7.86
N LYS A 167 -9.35 1.98 8.46
CA LYS A 167 -10.16 0.98 7.75
C LYS A 167 -10.99 1.67 6.67
N ALA A 168 -10.62 1.45 5.42
CA ALA A 168 -11.37 1.93 4.27
C ALA A 168 -12.45 0.92 3.86
N GLY A 169 -13.57 1.45 3.39
CA GLY A 169 -14.55 0.74 2.57
C GLY A 169 -14.42 1.11 1.09
N SER A 170 -15.43 0.72 0.33
CA SER A 170 -15.59 1.03 -1.07
C SER A 170 -16.98 1.61 -1.33
N CYS A 171 -17.05 2.62 -2.17
CA CYS A 171 -18.31 3.25 -2.55
C CYS A 171 -19.15 2.32 -3.40
N ARG A 172 -20.40 2.11 -2.98
CA ARG A 172 -21.45 1.54 -3.82
C ARG A 172 -22.42 2.62 -4.25
N CYS A 173 -22.49 2.80 -5.55
CA CYS A 173 -23.35 3.76 -6.22
C CYS A 173 -24.61 3.05 -6.71
N GLY A 174 -25.76 3.54 -6.29
CA GLY A 174 -27.06 3.04 -6.70
C GLY A 174 -28.14 4.04 -6.34
N LYS A 175 -29.39 3.80 -6.73
CA LYS A 175 -30.52 4.46 -6.09
C LYS A 175 -30.67 3.80 -4.72
N VAL A 176 -30.05 4.37 -3.70
CA VAL A 176 -30.24 3.93 -2.32
C VAL A 176 -31.41 4.65 -1.69
#